data_AF-A0A520PTN5-F1
#
_entry.id   AF-A0A520PTN5-F1
#
_cell.length_a   1.000
_cell.length_b   1.000
_cell.length_c   1.000
_cell.angle_alpha   90.00
_cell.angle_beta   90.00
_cell.angle_gamma   90.00
#
_symmetry.space_group_name_H-M   'P 1'
#
loop_
_entity.id
_entity.type
_entity.pdbx_description
1 polymer ?
#
loop_
_entity_poly.entity_id
_entity_poly.type
_entity_poly.pdbx_seq_one_letter_code
_entity_poly.pdbx_strand_id
1 'polypeptide(L)'
;MNRRLTPLTVLALLASACSPDPFITGDGGVGPAPMCNAYEYRGTTYDCDALDRCTETDITYRLACCECDPRLCNPDPDCGDAGGPPIPDGPAESCMSCHNGSERNDYAGDGMSNPHPFPGEPNVQCTTCHGGNGRGTGRLGSHVPPPPEIGDDDRLIRDEIAYANRRTLAGIDNFPDYTVDGVTYTALEYLQFINPGDLRVVTSGEGCGTPGCHAGEHAEWVENGPIGNAVGMFSGAAYTAGLENEIPEHRGLWENTAGDYGWRADQDDDWDGPADLVGSIGRVEALPERGQFGTGEIYENPVYNANNFGDYVTAAGDPDGANRIIPNTPLEHTYFEAIGITCGDCHLGSAGQNDRYGDFRSSGCTACHMEYSADGRSRSTDPNVNHFEPADPDAIAAPERAHIDSHQIRNVAKTLPGGAFVRGISDYACAGCHQGSNRTVMQYWGIRLDQNRDVAQGNQYPENPNNFENTANDTRLFDPAVGNNTFNGRDADQYLLVED
;
A
#
# COMPACT_ATOMS: atom_id res chain seq x y z
N MET A 1 -56.26 13.83 -0.64
CA MET A 1 -56.47 12.38 -0.83
C MET A 1 -55.37 11.65 -0.08
N ASN A 2 -55.68 11.11 1.09
CA ASN A 2 -54.75 10.32 1.91
C ASN A 2 -54.53 8.96 1.24
N ARG A 3 -53.34 8.71 0.68
CA ARG A 3 -52.91 7.35 0.37
C ARG A 3 -52.09 6.83 1.54
N ARG A 4 -52.71 5.96 2.34
CA ARG A 4 -52.04 5.10 3.31
C ARG A 4 -51.11 4.17 2.54
N LEU A 5 -49.80 4.34 2.71
CA LEU A 5 -48.82 3.32 2.34
C LEU A 5 -49.07 2.09 3.22
N THR A 6 -49.18 0.92 2.61
CA THR A 6 -49.40 -0.34 3.34
C THR A 6 -48.06 -0.85 3.86
N PRO A 7 -48.05 -1.67 4.94
CA PRO A 7 -46.81 -2.20 5.52
C PRO A 7 -45.94 -3.00 4.53
N LEU A 8 -46.55 -3.58 3.49
CA LEU A 8 -45.82 -4.28 2.43
C LEU A 8 -45.00 -3.35 1.52
N THR A 9 -45.38 -2.08 1.35
CA THR A 9 -44.64 -1.13 0.50
C THR A 9 -43.40 -0.59 1.22
N VAL A 10 -43.42 -0.56 2.56
CA VAL A 10 -42.25 -0.20 3.39
C VAL A 10 -41.21 -1.33 3.38
N LEU A 11 -41.62 -2.59 3.29
CA LEU A 11 -40.70 -3.73 3.17
C LEU A 11 -39.98 -3.79 1.81
N ALA A 12 -40.65 -3.36 0.73
CA ALA A 12 -40.03 -3.29 -0.61
C ALA A 12 -39.07 -2.10 -0.79
N LEU A 13 -39.23 -1.03 0.00
CA LEU A 13 -38.30 0.11 0.07
C LEU A 13 -37.13 -0.11 1.03
N LEU A 14 -37.20 -1.10 1.91
CA LEU A 14 -36.08 -1.56 2.74
C LEU A 14 -35.21 -2.62 2.04
N ALA A 15 -35.68 -3.16 0.90
CA ALA A 15 -34.96 -4.13 0.08
C ALA A 15 -34.06 -3.50 -0.99
N SER A 16 -33.99 -2.17 -1.09
CA SER A 16 -33.08 -1.45 -2.00
C SER A 16 -31.72 -1.11 -1.37
N ALA A 17 -31.29 -1.87 -0.35
CA ALA A 17 -30.15 -1.53 0.51
C ALA A 17 -28.75 -1.72 -0.11
N CYS A 18 -28.65 -2.20 -1.36
CA CYS A 18 -27.40 -2.24 -2.13
C CYS A 18 -27.50 -1.41 -3.43
N SER A 19 -28.44 -0.45 -3.52
CA SER A 19 -28.53 0.41 -4.70
C SER A 19 -27.25 1.23 -4.85
N PRO A 20 -26.61 1.25 -6.04
CA PRO A 20 -25.60 2.26 -6.35
C PRO A 20 -26.31 3.61 -6.47
N ASP A 21 -26.57 4.29 -5.34
CA ASP A 21 -26.91 5.71 -5.35
C ASP A 21 -25.64 6.53 -5.60
N PRO A 22 -25.76 7.73 -6.18
CA PRO A 22 -25.00 8.18 -7.34
C PRO A 22 -23.63 8.74 -6.95
N PHE A 23 -22.68 7.86 -6.64
CA PHE A 23 -21.25 8.19 -6.72
C PHE A 23 -20.66 7.80 -8.09
N ILE A 24 -21.40 7.03 -8.89
CA ILE A 24 -21.11 6.82 -10.32
C ILE A 24 -21.80 7.95 -11.11
N THR A 25 -21.27 9.17 -11.02
CA THR A 25 -21.56 10.25 -11.99
C THR A 25 -20.38 10.55 -12.90
N GLY A 26 -19.34 9.72 -12.87
CA GLY A 26 -18.38 9.63 -13.97
C GLY A 26 -18.95 8.71 -15.05
N ASP A 27 -18.85 9.11 -16.30
CA ASP A 27 -19.42 8.42 -17.47
C ASP A 27 -18.77 7.03 -17.78
N GLY A 28 -18.12 6.40 -16.80
CA GLY A 28 -17.55 5.05 -16.87
C GLY A 28 -18.58 4.03 -16.40
N GLY A 29 -19.35 3.48 -17.34
CA GLY A 29 -20.32 2.43 -17.05
C GLY A 29 -19.70 1.22 -16.36
N VAL A 30 -20.54 0.35 -15.79
CA VAL A 30 -20.19 -1.03 -15.44
C VAL A 30 -19.78 -1.74 -16.73
N GLY A 31 -18.52 -1.60 -17.12
CA GLY A 31 -17.97 -2.21 -18.32
C GLY A 31 -17.66 -3.68 -18.05
N PRO A 32 -17.83 -4.57 -19.05
CA PRO A 32 -17.43 -5.96 -18.90
C PRO A 32 -15.92 -6.03 -18.62
N ALA A 33 -15.53 -6.92 -17.70
CA ALA A 33 -14.12 -7.24 -17.45
C ALA A 33 -13.40 -7.57 -18.77
N PRO A 34 -12.09 -7.30 -18.89
CA PRO A 34 -11.29 -7.71 -20.05
C PRO A 34 -11.47 -9.22 -20.30
N MET A 35 -11.78 -9.60 -21.54
CA MET A 35 -11.87 -11.02 -21.89
C MET A 35 -10.48 -11.64 -21.88
N CYS A 36 -10.24 -12.56 -20.94
CA CYS A 36 -8.95 -13.20 -20.72
C CYS A 36 -8.73 -14.42 -21.61
N ASN A 37 -8.72 -14.23 -22.93
CA ASN A 37 -8.58 -15.35 -23.87
C ASN A 37 -7.09 -15.66 -24.14
N ALA A 38 -6.30 -14.62 -24.42
CA ALA A 38 -4.86 -14.71 -24.63
C ALA A 38 -4.16 -13.52 -23.95
N TYR A 39 -3.22 -13.79 -23.05
CA TYR A 39 -2.54 -12.75 -22.26
C TYR A 39 -1.03 -12.77 -22.49
N GLU A 40 -0.47 -11.62 -22.86
CA GLU A 40 0.98 -11.46 -22.98
C GLU A 40 1.57 -11.20 -21.59
N TYR A 41 2.35 -12.18 -21.11
CA TYR A 41 3.09 -12.07 -19.86
C TYR A 41 4.58 -12.24 -20.17
N ARG A 42 5.36 -11.19 -19.92
CA ARG A 42 6.83 -11.18 -20.09
C ARG A 42 7.28 -11.61 -21.49
N GLY A 43 6.63 -11.07 -22.53
CA GLY A 43 6.95 -11.35 -23.94
C GLY A 43 6.50 -12.71 -24.44
N THR A 44 5.71 -13.45 -23.66
CA THR A 44 5.08 -14.72 -24.08
C THR A 44 3.58 -14.61 -23.95
N THR A 45 2.85 -14.97 -25.01
CA THR A 45 1.38 -15.03 -24.98
C THR A 45 0.90 -16.39 -24.48
N TYR A 46 0.05 -16.39 -23.46
CA TYR A 46 -0.54 -17.57 -22.84
C TYR A 46 -2.04 -17.67 -23.18
N ASP A 47 -2.53 -18.87 -23.50
CA ASP A 47 -3.93 -19.15 -23.89
C ASP A 47 -4.78 -19.47 -22.65
N CYS A 48 -5.28 -18.45 -21.98
CA CYS A 48 -5.94 -18.62 -20.69
C CYS A 48 -7.30 -19.34 -20.77
N ASP A 49 -7.91 -19.45 -21.96
CA ASP A 49 -9.08 -20.30 -22.20
C ASP A 49 -8.75 -21.80 -22.14
N ALA A 50 -7.51 -22.16 -22.46
CA ALA A 50 -7.03 -23.55 -22.45
C ALA A 50 -6.41 -23.99 -21.11
N LEU A 51 -6.39 -23.12 -20.11
CA LEU A 51 -5.78 -23.39 -18.82
C LEU A 51 -6.57 -24.45 -18.03
N ASP A 52 -6.02 -25.65 -17.88
CA ASP A 52 -6.52 -26.63 -16.93
C ASP A 52 -6.03 -26.30 -15.52
N ARG A 53 -6.94 -25.78 -14.68
CA ARG A 53 -6.63 -25.31 -13.33
C ARG A 53 -6.26 -26.43 -12.35
N CYS A 54 -6.50 -27.70 -12.69
CA CYS A 54 -6.21 -28.84 -11.83
C CYS A 54 -4.95 -29.60 -12.21
N THR A 55 -4.53 -29.54 -13.47
CA THR A 55 -3.39 -30.32 -13.95
C THR A 55 -2.19 -29.47 -14.38
N GLU A 56 -2.35 -28.17 -14.57
CA GLU A 56 -1.26 -27.29 -14.95
C GLU A 56 -0.22 -27.13 -13.83
N THR A 57 1.05 -27.37 -14.17
CA THR A 57 2.19 -27.33 -13.25
C THR A 57 3.19 -26.22 -13.57
N ASP A 58 3.08 -25.60 -14.75
CA ASP A 58 3.83 -24.39 -15.09
C ASP A 58 3.27 -23.18 -14.33
N ILE A 59 3.98 -22.80 -13.27
CA ILE A 59 3.66 -21.63 -12.46
C ILE A 59 3.62 -20.35 -13.31
N THR A 60 4.42 -20.23 -14.36
CA THR A 60 4.47 -19.03 -15.21
C THR A 60 3.18 -18.88 -16.01
N TYR A 61 2.64 -19.98 -16.53
CA TYR A 61 1.35 -19.99 -17.23
C TYR A 61 0.20 -19.67 -16.26
N ARG A 62 0.23 -20.27 -15.06
CA ARG A 62 -0.75 -19.95 -14.00
C ARG A 62 -0.72 -18.47 -13.65
N LEU A 63 0.47 -17.89 -13.44
CA LEU A 63 0.66 -16.48 -13.14
C LEU A 63 0.16 -15.58 -14.27
N ALA A 64 0.50 -15.88 -15.52
CA ALA A 64 0.05 -15.09 -16.67
C ALA A 64 -1.47 -14.95 -16.72
N CYS A 65 -2.19 -16.07 -16.57
CA CYS A 65 -3.65 -16.04 -16.61
C CYS A 65 -4.27 -15.44 -15.34
N CYS A 66 -3.63 -15.63 -14.21
CA CYS A 66 -3.96 -15.00 -12.94
C CYS A 66 -3.92 -13.47 -12.97
N GLU A 67 -2.90 -12.87 -13.58
CA GLU A 67 -2.78 -11.40 -13.74
C GLU A 67 -3.92 -10.83 -14.59
N CYS A 68 -4.41 -11.64 -15.52
CA CYS A 68 -5.45 -11.27 -16.45
C CYS A 68 -6.86 -11.46 -15.87
N ASP A 69 -7.11 -12.56 -15.16
CA ASP A 69 -8.32 -12.80 -14.37
C ASP A 69 -7.95 -13.43 -13.01
N PRO A 70 -8.02 -12.67 -11.90
CA PRO A 70 -7.69 -13.16 -10.57
C PRO A 70 -8.48 -14.40 -10.13
N ARG A 71 -9.66 -14.66 -10.70
CA ARG A 71 -10.44 -15.88 -10.38
C ARG A 71 -9.72 -17.15 -10.79
N LEU A 72 -8.83 -17.08 -11.79
CA LEU A 72 -8.00 -18.22 -12.20
C LEU A 72 -6.95 -18.60 -11.14
N CYS A 73 -6.65 -17.69 -10.21
CA CYS A 73 -5.80 -17.93 -9.03
C CYS A 73 -6.52 -18.60 -7.87
N ASN A 74 -7.85 -18.67 -7.90
CA ASN A 74 -8.55 -19.44 -6.89
C ASN A 74 -8.20 -20.92 -7.07
N PRO A 75 -8.12 -21.71 -5.98
CA PRO A 75 -8.31 -23.14 -6.06
C PRO A 75 -9.58 -23.42 -6.86
N ASP A 76 -9.49 -24.23 -7.90
CA ASP A 76 -10.73 -24.68 -8.55
C ASP A 76 -11.43 -25.62 -7.55
N PRO A 77 -12.69 -25.35 -7.16
CA PRO A 77 -13.44 -26.25 -6.28
C PRO A 77 -13.54 -27.68 -6.85
N ASP A 78 -13.41 -27.85 -8.17
CA ASP A 78 -13.41 -29.15 -8.84
C ASP A 78 -12.06 -29.87 -8.76
N CYS A 79 -10.98 -29.18 -8.38
CA CYS A 79 -9.71 -29.81 -8.05
C CYS A 79 -9.82 -30.42 -6.65
N GLY A 80 -9.67 -31.74 -6.54
CA GLY A 80 -10.12 -32.60 -5.43
C GLY A 80 -9.64 -32.32 -3.99
N ASP A 81 -9.04 -31.16 -3.68
CA ASP A 81 -8.61 -30.71 -2.34
C ASP A 81 -8.85 -29.20 -2.07
N ALA A 82 -9.71 -28.51 -2.82
CA ALA A 82 -9.89 -27.05 -2.72
C ALA A 82 -10.80 -26.56 -1.56
N GLY A 83 -11.39 -27.45 -0.78
CA GLY A 83 -12.32 -27.08 0.29
C GLY A 83 -11.61 -26.76 1.61
N GLY A 84 -11.59 -25.49 2.01
CA GLY A 84 -11.55 -25.15 3.43
C GLY A 84 -12.78 -25.72 4.14
N PRO A 85 -12.72 -26.02 5.46
CA PRO A 85 -13.92 -26.36 6.21
C PRO A 85 -14.98 -25.25 6.04
N PRO A 86 -16.26 -25.60 5.84
CA PRO A 86 -17.30 -24.59 5.70
C PRO A 86 -17.37 -23.70 6.95
N ILE A 87 -17.68 -22.41 6.76
CA ILE A 87 -18.11 -21.56 7.88
C ILE A 87 -19.30 -22.24 8.58
N PRO A 88 -19.44 -22.11 9.91
CA PRO A 88 -20.67 -22.48 10.60
C PRO A 88 -21.93 -21.96 9.87
N ASP A 89 -22.93 -22.83 9.72
CA ASP A 89 -24.24 -22.49 9.16
C ASP A 89 -24.81 -21.23 9.84
N GLY A 90 -24.87 -20.13 9.08
CA GLY A 90 -25.36 -18.85 9.55
C GLY A 90 -25.67 -17.90 8.38
N PRO A 91 -26.58 -16.93 8.57
CA PRO A 91 -26.85 -15.91 7.56
C PRO A 91 -25.58 -15.11 7.25
N ALA A 92 -25.38 -14.75 5.99
CA ALA A 92 -24.27 -13.90 5.59
C ALA A 92 -24.29 -12.55 6.30
N GLU A 93 -23.11 -11.97 6.46
CA GLU A 93 -22.99 -10.55 6.80
C GLU A 93 -23.54 -9.70 5.66
N SER A 94 -24.08 -8.51 5.98
CA SER A 94 -24.61 -7.58 5.00
C SER A 94 -23.61 -7.26 3.88
N CYS A 95 -22.32 -7.23 4.21
CA CYS A 95 -21.22 -6.95 3.28
C CYS A 95 -21.19 -7.96 2.13
N MET A 96 -21.31 -9.25 2.45
CA MET A 96 -21.28 -10.35 1.48
C MET A 96 -22.38 -10.24 0.43
N SER A 97 -23.57 -9.76 0.83
CA SER A 97 -24.70 -9.60 -0.08
C SER A 97 -24.47 -8.52 -1.15
N CYS A 98 -23.86 -7.39 -0.79
CA CYS A 98 -23.61 -6.31 -1.75
C CYS A 98 -22.31 -6.53 -2.53
N HIS A 99 -21.23 -6.94 -1.87
CA HIS A 99 -19.88 -6.95 -2.46
C HIS A 99 -19.45 -8.27 -3.09
N ASN A 100 -20.00 -9.40 -2.65
CA ASN A 100 -19.74 -10.71 -3.26
C ASN A 100 -20.98 -11.25 -4.02
N GLY A 101 -22.18 -10.95 -3.55
CA GLY A 101 -23.41 -11.47 -4.12
C GLY A 101 -23.82 -12.86 -3.59
N SER A 102 -23.19 -13.33 -2.50
CA SER A 102 -23.59 -14.58 -1.83
C SER A 102 -24.57 -14.34 -0.68
N GLU A 103 -25.47 -15.30 -0.46
CA GLU A 103 -26.38 -15.35 0.70
C GLU A 103 -25.73 -16.01 1.94
N ARG A 104 -24.49 -16.50 1.80
CA ARG A 104 -23.71 -17.14 2.85
C ARG A 104 -22.31 -16.52 2.90
N ASN A 105 -21.62 -16.63 4.03
CA ASN A 105 -20.23 -16.17 4.16
C ASN A 105 -19.24 -17.15 3.49
N ASP A 106 -19.57 -17.66 2.31
CA ASP A 106 -18.79 -18.69 1.61
C ASP A 106 -17.94 -18.16 0.46
N TYR A 107 -18.06 -16.86 0.14
CA TYR A 107 -17.42 -16.22 -1.01
C TYR A 107 -17.75 -16.92 -2.35
N ALA A 108 -18.91 -17.59 -2.45
CA ALA A 108 -19.32 -18.31 -3.64
C ALA A 108 -19.94 -17.42 -4.74
N GLY A 109 -20.23 -16.15 -4.42
CA GLY A 109 -20.75 -15.18 -5.39
C GLY A 109 -19.66 -14.64 -6.31
N ASP A 110 -20.09 -13.99 -7.39
CA ASP A 110 -19.22 -13.49 -8.44
C ASP A 110 -18.44 -12.23 -8.08
N GLY A 111 -18.69 -11.56 -6.94
CA GLY A 111 -18.05 -10.27 -6.62
C GLY A 111 -16.63 -10.39 -6.05
N MET A 112 -16.45 -10.08 -4.75
CA MET A 112 -15.16 -10.19 -4.06
C MET A 112 -14.67 -11.64 -3.94
N SER A 113 -13.38 -11.87 -4.14
CA SER A 113 -12.76 -13.18 -3.89
C SER A 113 -12.61 -13.50 -2.39
N ASN A 114 -12.44 -14.78 -2.07
CA ASN A 114 -12.06 -15.22 -0.72
C ASN A 114 -10.66 -14.68 -0.38
N PRO A 115 -10.51 -13.86 0.68
CA PRO A 115 -9.21 -13.32 1.09
C PRO A 115 -8.28 -14.39 1.65
N HIS A 116 -8.82 -15.50 2.16
CA HIS A 116 -8.08 -16.56 2.84
C HIS A 116 -8.27 -17.92 2.13
N PRO A 117 -7.85 -18.07 0.85
CA PRO A 117 -8.16 -19.24 0.02
C PRO A 117 -7.27 -20.46 0.34
N PHE A 118 -6.77 -20.58 1.57
CA PHE A 118 -5.78 -21.58 1.94
C PHE A 118 -6.45 -22.92 2.32
N PRO A 119 -5.99 -24.07 1.79
CA PRO A 119 -6.59 -25.36 2.09
C PRO A 119 -6.62 -25.66 3.58
N GLY A 120 -7.76 -26.14 4.07
CA GLY A 120 -7.94 -26.49 5.48
C GLY A 120 -8.26 -25.32 6.40
N GLU A 121 -8.18 -24.07 5.92
CA GLU A 121 -8.60 -22.89 6.68
C GLU A 121 -10.08 -22.57 6.46
N PRO A 122 -10.84 -22.25 7.52
CA PRO A 122 -12.21 -21.79 7.35
C PRO A 122 -12.23 -20.43 6.68
N ASN A 123 -13.27 -20.17 5.88
CA ASN A 123 -13.53 -18.81 5.42
C ASN A 123 -13.77 -17.89 6.64
N VAL A 124 -13.43 -16.61 6.49
CA VAL A 124 -13.46 -15.61 7.56
C VAL A 124 -14.60 -14.62 7.31
N GLN A 125 -15.27 -14.18 8.38
CA GLN A 125 -16.28 -13.12 8.32
C GLN A 125 -15.61 -11.77 8.00
N CYS A 126 -16.30 -10.89 7.27
CA CYS A 126 -15.76 -9.61 6.84
C CYS A 126 -15.37 -8.75 8.05
N THR A 127 -16.24 -8.69 9.06
CA THR A 127 -16.00 -7.86 10.25
C THR A 127 -14.90 -8.41 11.15
N THR A 128 -14.49 -9.67 11.01
CA THR A 128 -13.34 -10.21 11.77
C THR A 128 -12.07 -9.44 11.45
N CYS A 129 -11.89 -9.04 10.19
CA CYS A 129 -10.74 -8.23 9.79
C CYS A 129 -11.08 -6.74 9.76
N HIS A 130 -12.16 -6.38 9.07
CA HIS A 130 -12.48 -4.98 8.77
C HIS A 130 -13.26 -4.26 9.90
N GLY A 131 -13.67 -4.94 10.96
CA GLY A 131 -14.57 -4.35 11.94
C GLY A 131 -15.91 -3.94 11.30
N GLY A 132 -16.46 -2.78 11.70
CA GLY A 132 -17.76 -2.32 11.22
C GLY A 132 -18.93 -3.18 11.75
N ASN A 133 -20.07 -3.17 11.03
CA ASN A 133 -21.28 -3.85 11.46
C ASN A 133 -21.83 -4.80 10.39
N GLY A 134 -21.48 -6.07 10.48
CA GLY A 134 -21.92 -7.13 9.56
C GLY A 134 -23.41 -7.45 9.62
N ARG A 135 -24.15 -6.87 10.57
CA ARG A 135 -25.62 -6.95 10.66
C ARG A 135 -26.32 -5.64 10.33
N GLY A 136 -25.55 -4.64 9.90
CA GLY A 136 -26.05 -3.36 9.47
C GLY A 136 -26.95 -3.46 8.23
N THR A 137 -27.67 -2.39 7.94
CA THR A 137 -28.47 -2.29 6.72
C THR A 137 -27.98 -1.10 5.91
N GLY A 138 -27.57 -1.39 4.66
CA GLY A 138 -26.99 -0.41 3.77
C GLY A 138 -25.65 0.14 4.24
N ARG A 139 -25.05 1.02 3.42
CA ARG A 139 -23.73 1.61 3.69
C ARG A 139 -23.64 2.25 5.08
N LEU A 140 -24.61 3.09 5.44
CA LEU A 140 -24.57 3.85 6.70
C LEU A 140 -24.67 2.95 7.95
N GLY A 141 -25.41 1.84 7.86
CA GLY A 141 -25.58 0.92 8.98
C GLY A 141 -24.44 -0.08 9.14
N SER A 142 -23.66 -0.33 8.09
CA SER A 142 -22.63 -1.38 8.04
C SER A 142 -21.19 -0.85 8.02
N HIS A 143 -20.93 0.29 7.37
CA HIS A 143 -19.59 0.85 7.22
C HIS A 143 -19.16 1.66 8.45
N VAL A 144 -17.85 1.75 8.67
CA VAL A 144 -17.27 2.82 9.49
C VAL A 144 -17.16 4.08 8.63
N PRO A 145 -17.77 5.22 9.02
CA PRO A 145 -17.69 6.46 8.25
C PRO A 145 -16.27 7.03 8.28
N PRO A 146 -15.83 7.79 7.26
CA PRO A 146 -14.54 8.45 7.30
C PRO A 146 -14.48 9.54 8.39
N PRO A 147 -13.31 9.78 9.01
CA PRO A 147 -13.11 10.90 9.93
C PRO A 147 -13.30 12.25 9.20
N PRO A 148 -13.69 13.34 9.90
CA PRO A 148 -13.92 14.66 9.32
C PRO A 148 -12.75 15.22 8.50
N GLU A 149 -11.51 14.86 8.88
CA GLU A 149 -10.26 15.25 8.22
C GLU A 149 -10.10 14.63 6.82
N ILE A 150 -10.83 13.55 6.52
CA ILE A 150 -10.93 12.91 5.21
C ILE A 150 -12.26 13.29 4.55
N GLY A 151 -13.38 13.10 5.26
CA GLY A 151 -14.72 13.42 4.78
C GLY A 151 -15.20 12.55 3.61
N ASP A 152 -16.21 13.06 2.90
CA ASP A 152 -16.80 12.43 1.71
C ASP A 152 -16.11 12.86 0.41
N ASP A 153 -16.49 12.29 -0.73
CA ASP A 153 -15.88 12.60 -2.03
C ASP A 153 -15.97 14.10 -2.39
N ASP A 154 -17.07 14.72 -1.98
CA ASP A 154 -17.35 16.14 -2.13
C ASP A 154 -16.33 17.00 -1.37
N ARG A 155 -15.90 16.56 -0.18
CA ARG A 155 -14.80 17.12 0.60
C ARG A 155 -13.45 16.88 -0.08
N LEU A 156 -13.18 15.67 -0.57
CA LEU A 156 -11.92 15.33 -1.24
C LEU A 156 -11.67 16.22 -2.47
N ILE A 157 -12.71 16.54 -3.24
CA ILE A 157 -12.62 17.46 -4.40
C ILE A 157 -12.27 18.89 -3.97
N ARG A 158 -12.77 19.34 -2.81
CA ARG A 158 -12.70 20.74 -2.36
C ARG A 158 -11.52 21.03 -1.44
N ASP A 159 -10.86 20.00 -0.92
CA ASP A 159 -9.80 20.12 0.07
C ASP A 159 -8.66 19.14 -0.23
N GLU A 160 -7.55 19.69 -0.73
CA GLU A 160 -6.36 18.92 -1.09
C GLU A 160 -5.72 18.21 0.11
N ILE A 161 -5.86 18.76 1.33
CA ILE A 161 -5.35 18.13 2.55
C ILE A 161 -6.19 16.89 2.86
N ALA A 162 -7.52 17.00 2.73
CA ALA A 162 -8.40 15.85 2.92
C ALA A 162 -8.11 14.72 1.91
N TYR A 163 -7.83 15.09 0.65
CA TYR A 163 -7.43 14.13 -0.38
C TYR A 163 -6.06 13.50 -0.11
N ALA A 164 -5.07 14.29 0.31
CA ALA A 164 -3.77 13.79 0.73
C ALA A 164 -3.88 12.82 1.93
N ASN A 165 -4.70 13.16 2.94
CA ASN A 165 -4.98 12.29 4.08
C ASN A 165 -5.61 10.96 3.63
N ARG A 166 -6.53 10.99 2.67
CA ARG A 166 -7.17 9.77 2.14
C ARG A 166 -6.19 8.88 1.37
N ARG A 167 -5.29 9.45 0.57
CA ARG A 167 -4.35 8.67 -0.27
C ARG A 167 -3.21 8.07 0.54
N THR A 168 -2.64 8.85 1.45
CA THR A 168 -1.43 8.47 2.19
C THR A 168 -1.72 7.70 3.47
N LEU A 169 -2.88 7.97 4.11
CA LEU A 169 -3.23 7.48 5.45
C LEU A 169 -2.18 7.84 6.53
N ALA A 170 -1.28 8.76 6.21
CA ALA A 170 -0.22 9.21 7.10
C ALA A 170 -0.84 10.00 8.26
N GLY A 171 -0.44 9.66 9.49
CA GLY A 171 -0.89 10.38 10.68
C GLY A 171 -2.38 10.23 11.05
N ILE A 172 -3.13 9.33 10.41
CA ILE A 172 -4.56 9.13 10.69
C ILE A 172 -4.83 8.77 12.17
N ASP A 173 -3.87 8.12 12.83
CA ASP A 173 -3.87 7.79 14.25
C ASP A 173 -3.80 9.01 15.18
N ASN A 174 -3.46 10.19 14.66
CA ASN A 174 -3.49 11.45 15.39
C ASN A 174 -4.85 12.17 15.28
N PHE A 175 -5.79 11.67 14.47
CA PHE A 175 -7.10 12.28 14.34
C PHE A 175 -7.94 12.03 15.60
N PRO A 176 -8.72 13.03 16.05
CA PRO A 176 -9.57 12.88 17.21
C PRO A 176 -10.71 11.88 16.95
N ASP A 177 -11.22 11.29 18.03
CA ASP A 177 -12.49 10.58 18.00
C ASP A 177 -13.62 11.50 17.50
N TYR A 178 -14.51 10.95 16.70
CA TYR A 178 -15.58 11.69 16.03
C TYR A 178 -16.91 10.97 16.17
N THR A 179 -18.02 11.68 15.94
CA THR A 179 -19.36 11.11 16.09
C THR A 179 -20.17 11.34 14.84
N VAL A 180 -20.76 10.27 14.31
CA VAL A 180 -21.65 10.28 13.16
C VAL A 180 -22.94 9.59 13.57
N ASP A 181 -24.07 10.26 13.37
CA ASP A 181 -25.41 9.75 13.71
C ASP A 181 -25.56 9.19 15.14
N GLY A 182 -24.82 9.79 16.09
CA GLY A 182 -24.87 9.42 17.51
C GLY A 182 -24.02 8.21 17.90
N VAL A 183 -23.22 7.67 16.97
CA VAL A 183 -22.20 6.66 17.23
C VAL A 183 -20.82 7.32 17.21
N THR A 184 -20.03 7.10 18.26
CA THR A 184 -18.65 7.57 18.34
C THR A 184 -17.73 6.54 17.71
N TYR A 185 -16.80 7.02 16.87
CA TYR A 185 -15.80 6.23 16.18
C TYR A 185 -14.42 6.81 16.46
N THR A 186 -13.41 5.95 16.45
CA THR A 186 -11.99 6.33 16.40
C THR A 186 -11.50 6.36 14.95
N ALA A 187 -10.40 7.05 14.72
CA ALA A 187 -9.74 7.05 13.42
C ALA A 187 -9.13 5.67 13.08
N LEU A 188 -8.71 4.90 14.08
CA LEU A 188 -8.20 3.54 13.91
C LEU A 188 -9.28 2.53 13.52
N GLU A 189 -10.52 2.69 13.98
CA GLU A 189 -11.64 1.87 13.50
C GLU A 189 -11.91 2.09 12.00
N TYR A 190 -11.79 3.33 11.53
CA TYR A 190 -11.88 3.62 10.10
C TYR A 190 -10.68 3.05 9.34
N LEU A 191 -9.48 3.17 9.90
CA LEU A 191 -8.27 2.60 9.32
C LEU A 191 -8.37 1.08 9.19
N GLN A 192 -8.82 0.37 10.23
CA GLN A 192 -9.09 -1.07 10.19
C GLN A 192 -10.12 -1.40 9.10
N PHE A 193 -11.17 -0.60 8.99
CA PHE A 193 -12.23 -0.82 8.00
C PHE A 193 -11.72 -0.78 6.56
N ILE A 194 -10.81 0.13 6.23
CA ILE A 194 -10.26 0.25 4.87
C ILE A 194 -8.95 -0.52 4.67
N ASN A 195 -8.21 -0.80 5.75
CA ASN A 195 -6.94 -1.51 5.74
C ASN A 195 -6.74 -2.30 7.05
N PRO A 196 -7.22 -3.55 7.14
CA PRO A 196 -7.07 -4.38 8.33
C PRO A 196 -5.65 -4.91 8.56
N GLY A 197 -4.72 -4.67 7.64
CA GLY A 197 -3.32 -5.06 7.76
C GLY A 197 -2.36 -3.88 7.99
N ASP A 198 -2.87 -2.67 8.24
CA ASP A 198 -2.03 -1.55 8.69
C ASP A 198 -1.34 -1.90 10.02
N LEU A 199 -0.06 -1.57 10.18
CA LEU A 199 0.67 -1.90 11.41
C LEU A 199 0.00 -1.33 12.65
N ARG A 200 -0.56 -0.12 12.59
CA ARG A 200 -1.27 0.53 13.71
C ARG A 200 -2.52 -0.24 14.14
N VAL A 201 -3.14 -0.98 13.22
CA VAL A 201 -4.30 -1.84 13.48
C VAL A 201 -3.82 -3.20 13.99
N VAL A 202 -2.85 -3.80 13.29
CA VAL A 202 -2.32 -5.12 13.60
C VAL A 202 -1.71 -5.17 15.01
N THR A 203 -0.97 -4.14 15.41
CA THR A 203 -0.24 -4.13 16.69
C THR A 203 -1.16 -3.77 17.85
N SER A 204 -2.37 -3.27 17.56
CA SER A 204 -3.47 -3.16 18.54
C SER A 204 -4.20 -4.48 18.81
N GLY A 205 -3.84 -5.55 18.09
CA GLY A 205 -4.48 -6.87 18.21
C GLY A 205 -5.78 -6.99 17.42
N GLU A 206 -5.96 -6.16 16.39
CA GLU A 206 -7.15 -6.10 15.54
C GLU A 206 -6.80 -6.45 14.09
N GLY A 207 -7.81 -6.66 13.25
CA GLY A 207 -7.59 -6.96 11.83
C GLY A 207 -6.79 -8.24 11.62
N CYS A 208 -5.70 -8.16 10.87
CA CYS A 208 -4.78 -9.30 10.70
C CYS A 208 -4.09 -9.71 12.02
N GLY A 209 -3.93 -8.77 12.96
CA GLY A 209 -3.34 -8.97 14.28
C GLY A 209 -4.29 -9.57 15.32
N THR A 210 -5.52 -9.92 14.94
CA THR A 210 -6.49 -10.57 15.84
C THR A 210 -5.90 -11.84 16.46
N PRO A 211 -6.07 -12.09 17.79
CA PRO A 211 -5.59 -13.31 18.43
C PRO A 211 -6.07 -14.59 17.73
N GLY A 212 -5.14 -15.46 17.37
CA GLY A 212 -5.40 -16.67 16.58
C GLY A 212 -5.24 -16.51 15.07
N CYS A 213 -4.94 -15.30 14.59
CA CYS A 213 -4.55 -15.01 13.20
C CYS A 213 -3.03 -14.77 13.12
N HIS A 214 -2.59 -13.54 12.81
CA HIS A 214 -1.18 -13.18 12.64
C HIS A 214 -0.60 -12.36 13.81
N ALA A 215 -1.19 -12.50 15.01
CA ALA A 215 -0.74 -11.84 16.24
C ALA A 215 0.63 -12.34 16.74
N GLY A 216 1.20 -11.63 17.73
CA GLY A 216 2.43 -12.01 18.43
C GLY A 216 3.68 -11.75 17.59
N GLU A 217 4.65 -12.66 17.66
CA GLU A 217 5.99 -12.50 17.08
C GLU A 217 5.97 -11.95 15.64
N HIS A 218 5.11 -12.44 14.76
CA HIS A 218 5.11 -11.96 13.36
C HIS A 218 4.68 -10.49 13.23
N ALA A 219 3.62 -10.08 13.94
CA ALA A 219 3.15 -8.70 13.95
C ALA A 219 4.22 -7.76 14.56
N GLU A 220 4.79 -8.17 15.69
CA GLU A 220 5.81 -7.40 16.43
C GLU A 220 7.11 -7.27 15.62
N TRP A 221 7.59 -8.35 14.99
CA TRP A 221 8.85 -8.32 14.24
C TRP A 221 8.79 -7.43 12.99
N VAL A 222 7.63 -7.37 12.32
CA VAL A 222 7.49 -6.53 11.12
C VAL A 222 7.42 -5.06 11.51
N GLU A 223 6.65 -4.72 12.54
CA GLU A 223 6.56 -3.35 13.07
C GLU A 223 7.94 -2.84 13.52
N ASN A 224 8.64 -3.63 14.33
CA ASN A 224 9.90 -3.22 14.96
C ASN A 224 11.09 -3.35 13.99
N GLY A 225 10.87 -3.96 12.82
CA GLY A 225 11.88 -4.10 11.79
C GLY A 225 12.13 -2.80 11.02
N PRO A 226 13.29 -2.68 10.34
CA PRO A 226 13.61 -1.50 9.52
C PRO A 226 12.58 -1.20 8.42
N ILE A 227 11.87 -2.21 7.91
CA ILE A 227 10.83 -2.02 6.87
C ILE A 227 9.54 -1.40 7.42
N GLY A 228 9.17 -1.75 8.66
CA GLY A 228 8.01 -1.22 9.36
C GLY A 228 8.25 0.17 9.91
N ASN A 229 9.35 0.32 10.64
CA ASN A 229 9.65 1.52 11.41
C ASN A 229 10.49 2.57 10.63
N ALA A 230 11.14 2.18 9.52
CA ALA A 230 12.05 3.04 8.72
C ALA A 230 13.33 3.51 9.46
N VAL A 231 13.66 2.87 10.60
CA VAL A 231 14.78 3.29 11.46
C VAL A 231 16.14 3.33 10.73
N GLY A 232 16.45 2.32 9.93
CA GLY A 232 17.74 2.24 9.24
C GLY A 232 17.96 3.39 8.24
N MET A 233 16.88 3.93 7.70
CA MET A 233 16.91 5.03 6.75
C MET A 233 17.15 6.38 7.43
N PHE A 234 16.36 6.72 8.44
CA PHE A 234 16.56 7.98 9.18
C PHE A 234 17.96 8.03 9.80
N SER A 235 18.41 6.91 10.34
CA SER A 235 19.69 6.80 11.02
C SER A 235 20.86 6.80 10.05
N GLY A 236 20.73 6.11 8.91
CA GLY A 236 21.72 6.18 7.82
C GLY A 236 21.87 7.60 7.26
N ALA A 237 20.76 8.34 7.17
CA ALA A 237 20.78 9.73 6.74
C ALA A 237 21.44 10.65 7.79
N ALA A 238 21.10 10.50 9.07
CA ALA A 238 21.73 11.23 10.16
C ALA A 238 23.25 11.00 10.19
N TYR A 239 23.67 9.73 10.08
CA TYR A 239 25.07 9.35 10.02
C TYR A 239 25.79 9.99 8.82
N THR A 240 25.17 9.96 7.64
CA THR A 240 25.74 10.55 6.41
C THR A 240 25.87 12.07 6.51
N ALA A 241 24.93 12.74 7.20
CA ALA A 241 25.00 14.15 7.53
C ALA A 241 26.06 14.51 8.60
N GLY A 242 26.66 13.49 9.23
CA GLY A 242 27.62 13.65 10.32
C GLY A 242 26.98 14.11 11.63
N LEU A 243 25.69 13.88 11.81
CA LEU A 243 24.98 14.17 13.05
C LEU A 243 25.33 13.13 14.11
N GLU A 244 25.41 13.57 15.37
CA GLU A 244 25.48 12.63 16.48
C GLU A 244 24.12 11.96 16.68
N ASN A 245 24.11 10.80 17.35
CA ASN A 245 22.86 10.19 17.73
C ASN A 245 22.06 11.11 18.66
N GLU A 246 20.78 11.30 18.34
CA GLU A 246 19.86 12.12 19.14
C GLU A 246 19.71 11.50 20.52
N ILE A 247 19.43 10.20 20.56
CA ILE A 247 19.26 9.42 21.78
C ILE A 247 20.63 9.26 22.46
N PRO A 248 20.85 9.83 23.66
CA PRO A 248 22.16 9.80 24.30
C PRO A 248 22.72 8.39 24.54
N GLU A 249 21.84 7.42 24.80
CA GLU A 249 22.18 6.01 25.03
C GLU A 249 22.71 5.31 23.78
N HIS A 250 22.42 5.84 22.59
CA HIS A 250 22.87 5.28 21.32
C HIS A 250 24.26 5.77 20.90
N ARG A 251 24.74 6.86 21.50
CA ARG A 251 26.05 7.43 21.17
C ARG A 251 27.16 6.43 21.45
N GLY A 252 27.97 6.16 20.43
CA GLY A 252 29.06 5.19 20.46
C GLY A 252 28.62 3.73 20.20
N LEU A 253 27.32 3.45 20.11
CA LEU A 253 26.85 2.12 19.74
C LEU A 253 27.01 1.90 18.24
N TRP A 254 27.49 0.71 17.87
CA TRP A 254 27.62 0.27 16.48
C TRP A 254 28.37 1.29 15.61
N GLU A 255 29.46 1.87 16.11
CA GLU A 255 30.22 2.91 15.39
C GLU A 255 29.40 4.20 15.11
N ASN A 256 28.48 4.55 16.02
CA ASN A 256 27.49 5.64 15.89
C ASN A 256 26.48 5.41 14.76
N THR A 257 26.17 4.15 14.46
CA THR A 257 25.13 3.79 13.47
C THR A 257 23.86 3.22 14.12
N ALA A 258 23.79 3.23 15.46
CA ALA A 258 22.55 2.94 16.17
C ALA A 258 21.44 3.88 15.72
N GLY A 259 20.21 3.37 15.68
CA GLY A 259 19.10 4.11 15.13
C GLY A 259 18.32 4.89 16.16
N ASP A 260 18.03 6.17 15.87
CA ASP A 260 17.35 7.06 16.82
C ASP A 260 15.90 7.30 16.47
N TYR A 261 15.60 7.42 15.18
CA TYR A 261 14.29 7.83 14.72
C TYR A 261 13.58 6.71 14.00
N GLY A 262 12.28 6.64 14.24
CA GLY A 262 11.32 5.80 13.57
C GLY A 262 10.13 6.58 13.07
N TRP A 263 9.28 5.94 12.27
CA TRP A 263 7.96 6.49 11.94
C TRP A 263 7.10 6.69 13.19
N ARG A 264 7.24 5.80 14.17
CA ARG A 264 6.65 5.89 15.50
C ARG A 264 7.73 5.65 16.54
N ALA A 265 7.54 6.30 17.69
CA ALA A 265 8.33 5.99 18.87
C ALA A 265 7.97 4.58 19.31
N ASP A 266 8.98 3.81 19.68
CA ASP A 266 8.83 2.46 20.20
C ASP A 266 9.92 2.20 21.24
N GLN A 267 9.62 1.34 22.21
CA GLN A 267 10.51 1.01 23.31
C GLN A 267 10.34 -0.45 23.71
N ASP A 268 11.46 -1.17 23.72
CA ASP A 268 11.57 -2.50 24.31
C ASP A 268 11.87 -2.36 25.81
N ASP A 269 10.84 -2.54 26.64
CA ASP A 269 10.94 -2.46 28.10
C ASP A 269 11.78 -3.60 28.71
N ASP A 270 12.00 -4.69 27.96
CA ASP A 270 12.81 -5.84 28.38
C ASP A 270 14.27 -5.70 27.91
N TRP A 271 14.61 -4.63 27.18
CA TRP A 271 15.97 -4.40 26.69
C TRP A 271 16.94 -4.06 27.84
N ASP A 272 17.93 -4.92 28.02
CA ASP A 272 18.94 -4.82 29.08
C ASP A 272 20.30 -4.30 28.60
N GLY A 273 20.38 -3.85 27.35
CA GLY A 273 21.57 -3.30 26.72
C GLY A 273 21.94 -4.02 25.42
N PRO A 274 22.99 -3.54 24.72
CA PRO A 274 23.54 -4.26 23.59
C PRO A 274 24.19 -5.55 24.09
N ALA A 275 23.48 -6.67 23.99
CA ALA A 275 24.04 -8.01 24.18
C ALA A 275 25.05 -8.34 23.05
N ASP A 276 25.37 -9.62 22.84
CA ASP A 276 26.19 -10.07 21.70
C ASP A 276 25.51 -9.88 20.31
N LEU A 277 24.33 -9.23 20.25
CA LEU A 277 23.55 -9.01 19.04
C LEU A 277 23.86 -7.63 18.44
N VAL A 278 24.78 -7.60 17.46
CA VAL A 278 25.15 -6.38 16.72
C VAL A 278 23.93 -5.75 16.06
N GLY A 279 23.73 -4.45 16.28
CA GLY A 279 22.67 -3.66 15.67
C GLY A 279 21.37 -3.59 16.47
N SER A 280 21.28 -4.27 17.62
CA SER A 280 20.14 -4.12 18.53
C SER A 280 20.13 -2.75 19.22
N ILE A 281 18.93 -2.20 19.41
CA ILE A 281 18.66 -0.95 20.13
C ILE A 281 17.42 -1.18 21.00
N GLY A 282 17.30 -0.46 22.12
CA GLY A 282 16.19 -0.63 23.06
C GLY A 282 15.01 0.31 22.82
N ARG A 283 15.16 1.35 22.00
CA ARG A 283 14.07 2.27 21.68
C ARG A 283 14.36 3.11 20.44
N VAL A 284 13.35 3.75 19.90
CA VAL A 284 13.44 4.83 18.90
C VAL A 284 12.45 5.94 19.26
N GLU A 285 12.72 7.16 18.81
CA GLU A 285 11.80 8.28 18.88
C GLU A 285 11.06 8.45 17.55
N ALA A 286 9.84 8.98 17.58
CA ALA A 286 9.16 9.34 16.33
C ALA A 286 9.91 10.49 15.65
N LEU A 287 10.13 10.41 14.33
CA LEU A 287 10.72 11.52 13.58
C LEU A 287 9.90 12.80 13.82
N PRO A 288 10.53 13.91 14.25
CA PRO A 288 9.80 15.15 14.49
C PRO A 288 9.18 15.70 13.21
N GLU A 289 7.87 15.99 13.26
CA GLU A 289 7.17 16.71 12.20
C GLU A 289 7.26 18.23 12.42
N ARG A 290 7.91 18.92 11.48
CA ARG A 290 8.13 20.38 11.43
C ARG A 290 7.55 21.00 10.16
N GLY A 291 7.39 20.20 9.10
CA GLY A 291 6.92 20.60 7.76
C GLY A 291 5.41 20.82 7.61
N GLN A 292 4.65 21.04 8.68
CA GLN A 292 3.19 21.19 8.62
C GLN A 292 2.75 22.42 7.80
N PHE A 293 1.83 22.25 6.86
CA PHE A 293 1.29 23.36 6.08
C PHE A 293 0.49 24.32 6.96
N GLY A 294 0.73 25.64 6.82
CA GLY A 294 0.00 26.68 7.56
C GLY A 294 0.46 26.89 9.01
N THR A 295 0.88 25.84 9.72
CA THR A 295 1.20 25.90 11.16
C THR A 295 2.62 25.45 11.51
N GLY A 296 3.31 24.76 10.61
CA GLY A 296 4.62 24.18 10.86
C GLY A 296 5.72 25.22 10.99
N GLU A 297 6.80 24.84 11.68
CA GLU A 297 7.97 25.70 11.92
C GLU A 297 8.59 26.23 10.61
N ILE A 298 8.50 25.43 9.55
CA ILE A 298 9.10 25.69 8.24
C ILE A 298 8.20 26.58 7.37
N TYR A 299 6.88 26.48 7.53
CA TYR A 299 5.92 27.07 6.61
C TYR A 299 6.05 28.60 6.52
N GLU A 300 6.31 29.11 5.31
CA GLU A 300 6.56 30.52 5.01
C GLU A 300 7.60 31.21 5.93
N ASN A 301 8.52 30.44 6.50
CA ASN A 301 9.50 30.96 7.44
C ASN A 301 10.81 31.38 6.72
N PRO A 302 11.17 32.67 6.70
CA PRO A 302 12.35 33.16 5.97
C PRO A 302 13.69 32.69 6.55
N VAL A 303 13.70 32.13 7.76
CA VAL A 303 14.89 31.50 8.36
C VAL A 303 15.30 30.24 7.57
N TYR A 304 14.33 29.56 6.96
CA TYR A 304 14.49 28.37 6.12
C TYR A 304 14.81 28.75 4.66
N ASN A 305 15.84 29.56 4.48
CA ASN A 305 16.29 29.99 3.16
C ASN A 305 17.45 29.12 2.69
N ALA A 306 17.28 28.44 1.55
CA ALA A 306 18.30 27.57 0.97
C ALA A 306 19.64 28.27 0.71
N ASN A 307 19.64 29.59 0.44
CA ASN A 307 20.89 30.34 0.24
C ASN A 307 21.75 30.45 1.52
N ASN A 308 21.14 30.25 2.69
CA ASN A 308 21.82 30.34 3.99
C ASN A 308 22.24 28.96 4.51
N PHE A 309 21.87 27.86 3.84
CA PHE A 309 22.14 26.52 4.37
C PHE A 309 23.63 26.20 4.49
N GLY A 310 24.48 26.81 3.66
CA GLY A 310 25.93 26.69 3.79
C GLY A 310 26.48 27.20 5.13
N ASP A 311 25.77 28.11 5.80
CA ASP A 311 26.16 28.63 7.12
C ASP A 311 25.91 27.62 8.25
N TYR A 312 25.14 26.56 7.98
CA TYR A 312 24.77 25.51 8.94
C TYR A 312 25.59 24.22 8.75
N VAL A 313 26.78 24.34 8.16
CA VAL A 313 27.73 23.23 7.98
C VAL A 313 29.05 23.58 8.65
N THR A 314 29.65 22.63 9.37
CA THR A 314 30.95 22.82 10.00
C THR A 314 32.05 23.04 8.96
N ALA A 315 33.03 23.87 9.30
CA ALA A 315 34.11 24.21 8.37
C ALA A 315 34.96 22.96 8.01
N ALA A 316 35.57 22.96 6.82
CA ALA A 316 36.41 21.85 6.36
C ALA A 316 37.62 21.53 7.26
N GLY A 317 37.98 22.42 8.19
CA GLY A 317 39.06 22.24 9.17
C GLY A 317 38.57 22.15 10.62
N ASP A 318 37.28 21.91 10.83
CA ASP A 318 36.70 21.80 12.17
C ASP A 318 37.30 20.60 12.93
N PRO A 319 37.88 20.79 14.13
CA PRO A 319 38.54 19.73 14.88
C PRO A 319 37.57 18.66 15.41
N ASP A 320 36.29 18.99 15.55
CA ASP A 320 35.25 18.10 16.04
C ASP A 320 34.53 17.36 14.90
N GLY A 321 34.76 17.79 13.65
CA GLY A 321 34.39 17.09 12.44
C GLY A 321 34.06 18.01 11.27
N ALA A 322 34.79 17.88 10.17
CA ALA A 322 34.63 18.71 8.98
C ALA A 322 33.39 18.36 8.13
N ASN A 323 32.75 19.37 7.55
CA ASN A 323 31.64 19.25 6.58
C ASN A 323 30.41 18.47 7.12
N ARG A 324 30.08 18.67 8.40
CA ARG A 324 28.91 18.07 9.05
C ARG A 324 27.78 19.09 9.16
N ILE A 325 26.53 18.64 9.10
CA ILE A 325 25.39 19.50 9.42
C ILE A 325 25.47 19.87 10.91
N ILE A 326 25.23 21.15 11.22
CA ILE A 326 25.14 21.62 12.61
C ILE A 326 23.76 21.27 13.18
N PRO A 327 23.67 20.58 14.33
CA PRO A 327 22.38 20.21 14.94
C PRO A 327 21.52 21.41 15.33
N ASN A 328 20.21 21.18 15.39
CA ASN A 328 19.13 22.12 15.66
C ASN A 328 19.15 23.37 14.78
N THR A 329 19.44 23.19 13.48
CA THR A 329 19.48 24.26 12.49
C THR A 329 18.41 24.08 11.40
N PRO A 330 18.05 25.14 10.67
CA PRO A 330 17.14 25.04 9.53
C PRO A 330 17.56 24.03 8.46
N LEU A 331 18.88 23.82 8.27
CA LEU A 331 19.39 22.81 7.33
C LEU A 331 19.07 21.40 7.83
N GLU A 332 19.36 21.07 9.09
CA GLU A 332 19.03 19.76 9.66
C GLU A 332 17.51 19.49 9.59
N HIS A 333 16.70 20.47 10.02
CA HIS A 333 15.24 20.35 10.00
C HIS A 333 14.74 20.09 8.57
N THR A 334 15.21 20.85 7.59
CA THR A 334 14.83 20.66 6.17
C THR A 334 15.32 19.34 5.62
N TYR A 335 16.51 18.90 6.04
CA TYR A 335 17.10 17.63 5.60
C TYR A 335 16.24 16.43 6.05
N PHE A 336 15.86 16.38 7.33
CA PHE A 336 15.01 15.31 7.85
C PHE A 336 13.59 15.34 7.28
N GLU A 337 13.02 16.51 7.05
CA GLU A 337 11.72 16.63 6.38
C GLU A 337 11.76 16.09 4.95
N ALA A 338 12.82 16.44 4.19
CA ALA A 338 13.00 15.90 2.85
C ALA A 338 13.12 14.37 2.85
N ILE A 339 13.78 13.79 3.84
CA ILE A 339 13.89 12.33 4.03
C ILE A 339 12.54 11.72 4.42
N GLY A 340 11.84 12.31 5.39
CA GLY A 340 10.53 11.86 5.84
C GLY A 340 9.51 11.82 4.70
N ILE A 341 9.46 12.89 3.89
CA ILE A 341 8.57 12.99 2.74
C ILE A 341 8.97 12.01 1.64
N THR A 342 10.25 11.99 1.25
CA THR A 342 10.68 11.20 0.08
C THR A 342 10.68 9.71 0.36
N CYS A 343 10.97 9.33 1.60
CA CYS A 343 11.28 7.94 1.92
C CYS A 343 10.22 7.29 2.84
N GLY A 344 9.35 8.08 3.47
CA GLY A 344 8.10 7.59 4.07
C GLY A 344 7.16 6.95 3.05
N ASP A 345 7.32 7.29 1.77
CA ASP A 345 6.62 6.69 0.63
C ASP A 345 7.03 5.24 0.33
N CYS A 346 8.18 4.77 0.83
CA CYS A 346 8.68 3.42 0.52
C CYS A 346 8.52 2.41 1.67
N HIS A 347 8.20 2.85 2.89
CA HIS A 347 8.12 2.01 4.09
C HIS A 347 6.67 1.76 4.53
N LEU A 348 6.46 0.80 5.43
CA LEU A 348 5.12 0.27 5.71
C LEU A 348 4.27 1.14 6.65
N GLY A 349 4.81 2.24 7.20
CA GLY A 349 4.10 3.15 8.09
C GLY A 349 3.01 4.00 7.41
N SER A 350 3.00 4.08 6.08
CA SER A 350 2.00 4.80 5.29
C SER A 350 1.71 4.07 3.97
N ALA A 351 0.68 4.50 3.24
CA ALA A 351 0.37 4.00 1.90
C ALA A 351 1.20 4.69 0.79
N GLY A 352 2.12 5.60 1.16
CA GLY A 352 2.86 6.46 0.24
C GLY A 352 1.98 7.47 -0.48
N GLN A 353 2.54 8.15 -1.49
CA GLN A 353 1.81 9.13 -2.30
C GLN A 353 0.59 8.53 -3.02
N ASN A 354 0.72 7.29 -3.49
CA ASN A 354 -0.39 6.49 -4.03
C ASN A 354 -1.11 7.22 -5.18
N ASP A 355 -0.34 7.89 -6.05
CA ASP A 355 -0.86 8.88 -6.99
C ASP A 355 -0.48 8.72 -8.45
N ARG A 356 0.22 7.62 -8.78
CA ARG A 356 0.79 7.40 -10.11
C ARG A 356 1.04 5.92 -10.41
N TYR A 357 1.16 5.61 -11.69
CA TYR A 357 1.30 4.26 -12.21
C TYR A 357 2.50 3.54 -11.57
N GLY A 358 2.25 2.33 -11.06
CA GLY A 358 3.26 1.53 -10.36
C GLY A 358 3.56 1.95 -8.91
N ASP A 359 2.94 3.02 -8.38
CA ASP A 359 3.12 3.50 -7.00
C ASP A 359 1.90 3.20 -6.10
N PHE A 360 0.93 2.43 -6.61
CA PHE A 360 -0.28 2.12 -5.85
C PHE A 360 -0.06 1.00 -4.85
N ARG A 361 -0.37 1.26 -3.58
CA ARG A 361 -0.28 0.27 -2.49
C ARG A 361 -1.11 0.70 -1.28
N SER A 362 -1.15 -0.20 -0.30
CA SER A 362 -1.61 0.10 1.05
C SER A 362 -0.41 0.28 2.01
N SER A 363 -0.69 0.44 3.29
CA SER A 363 0.28 0.43 4.41
C SER A 363 0.32 -0.93 5.12
N GLY A 364 1.38 -1.17 5.89
CA GLY A 364 1.55 -2.37 6.70
C GLY A 364 1.67 -3.66 5.89
N CYS A 365 1.17 -4.77 6.45
CA CYS A 365 1.22 -6.08 5.82
C CYS A 365 0.53 -6.08 4.45
N THR A 366 -0.56 -5.32 4.28
CA THR A 366 -1.33 -5.29 3.03
C THR A 366 -0.61 -4.54 1.91
N ALA A 367 0.45 -3.78 2.21
CA ALA A 367 1.30 -3.18 1.18
C ALA A 367 1.91 -4.22 0.23
N CYS A 368 2.20 -5.42 0.73
CA CYS A 368 2.71 -6.54 -0.08
C CYS A 368 1.69 -7.67 -0.22
N HIS A 369 0.87 -7.90 0.81
CA HIS A 369 -0.04 -9.04 0.84
C HIS A 369 -1.40 -8.78 0.18
N MET A 370 -1.78 -7.53 -0.10
CA MET A 370 -3.00 -7.18 -0.84
C MET A 370 -2.64 -6.26 -1.99
N GLU A 371 -2.29 -6.86 -3.12
CA GLU A 371 -1.72 -6.12 -4.24
C GLU A 371 -2.73 -5.22 -4.96
N TYR A 372 -2.22 -4.08 -5.41
CA TYR A 372 -2.86 -3.21 -6.38
C TYR A 372 -2.32 -3.56 -7.76
N SER A 373 -3.12 -3.38 -8.79
CA SER A 373 -2.59 -3.40 -10.15
C SER A 373 -1.70 -2.18 -10.37
N ALA A 374 -0.75 -2.27 -11.29
CA ALA A 374 0.14 -1.14 -11.61
C ALA A 374 -0.63 0.10 -12.09
N ASP A 375 -1.79 -0.09 -12.72
CA ASP A 375 -2.70 0.98 -13.15
C ASP A 375 -3.69 1.43 -12.07
N GLY A 376 -3.68 0.83 -10.87
CA GLY A 376 -4.57 1.17 -9.76
C GLY A 376 -6.03 0.73 -9.93
N ARG A 377 -6.38 0.05 -11.04
CA ARG A 377 -7.75 -0.36 -11.36
C ARG A 377 -8.06 -1.78 -10.92
N SER A 378 -9.16 -1.95 -10.20
CA SER A 378 -9.56 -3.28 -9.70
C SER A 378 -9.83 -4.27 -10.84
N ARG A 379 -9.26 -5.47 -10.69
CA ARG A 379 -9.55 -6.65 -11.51
C ARG A 379 -10.61 -7.57 -10.86
N SER A 380 -11.16 -7.16 -9.71
CA SER A 380 -12.28 -7.85 -9.10
C SER A 380 -13.56 -7.66 -9.91
N THR A 381 -14.58 -8.41 -9.52
CA THR A 381 -15.92 -8.37 -10.12
C THR A 381 -16.96 -7.83 -9.12
N ASP A 382 -16.50 -7.17 -8.05
CA ASP A 382 -17.37 -6.49 -7.09
C ASP A 382 -18.14 -5.36 -7.79
N PRO A 383 -19.49 -5.42 -7.84
CA PRO A 383 -20.29 -4.45 -8.57
C PRO A 383 -20.30 -3.04 -7.93
N ASN A 384 -19.72 -2.88 -6.74
CA ASN A 384 -19.64 -1.60 -6.02
C ASN A 384 -18.26 -0.95 -6.12
N VAL A 385 -17.35 -1.50 -6.93
CA VAL A 385 -16.03 -0.92 -7.21
C VAL A 385 -16.03 -0.30 -8.61
N ASN A 386 -15.44 0.89 -8.75
CA ASN A 386 -15.26 1.51 -10.05
C ASN A 386 -14.00 0.94 -10.73
N HIS A 387 -14.19 0.13 -11.78
CA HIS A 387 -13.09 -0.54 -12.47
C HIS A 387 -12.31 0.37 -13.43
N PHE A 388 -12.76 1.61 -13.64
CA PHE A 388 -12.10 2.58 -14.52
C PHE A 388 -11.30 3.63 -13.77
N GLU A 389 -11.19 3.48 -12.45
CA GLU A 389 -10.51 4.39 -11.55
C GLU A 389 -9.18 3.79 -11.10
N PRO A 390 -8.05 4.52 -11.21
CA PRO A 390 -7.91 5.88 -11.76
C PRO A 390 -8.19 5.98 -13.27
N ALA A 391 -8.78 7.11 -13.68
CA ALA A 391 -9.01 7.36 -15.10
C ALA A 391 -7.67 7.63 -15.82
N ASP A 392 -6.83 8.46 -15.22
CA ASP A 392 -5.42 8.66 -15.60
C ASP A 392 -4.52 8.05 -14.51
N PRO A 393 -3.88 6.90 -14.77
CA PRO A 393 -3.04 6.26 -13.77
C PRO A 393 -1.75 7.02 -13.51
N ASP A 394 -1.29 7.95 -14.37
CA ASP A 394 -0.12 8.80 -14.08
C ASP A 394 -0.46 9.98 -13.15
N ALA A 395 -1.75 10.32 -13.03
CA ALA A 395 -2.21 11.52 -12.34
C ALA A 395 -3.62 11.36 -11.78
N ILE A 396 -3.76 10.57 -10.71
CA ILE A 396 -5.05 10.35 -10.04
C ILE A 396 -5.63 11.68 -9.51
N ALA A 397 -6.89 11.95 -9.79
CA ALA A 397 -7.55 13.22 -9.43
C ALA A 397 -8.64 13.01 -8.38
N ALA A 398 -8.79 13.92 -7.42
CA ALA A 398 -9.87 13.81 -6.44
C ALA A 398 -11.25 13.76 -7.15
N PRO A 399 -12.17 12.87 -6.74
CA PRO A 399 -12.12 12.00 -5.56
C PRO A 399 -11.64 10.56 -5.86
N GLU A 400 -10.96 10.35 -7.00
CA GLU A 400 -10.52 9.04 -7.45
C GLU A 400 -9.61 8.34 -6.43
N ARG A 401 -9.59 7.01 -6.49
CA ARG A 401 -8.92 6.10 -5.57
C ARG A 401 -8.35 4.94 -6.36
N ALA A 402 -7.13 4.54 -6.00
CA ALA A 402 -6.63 3.26 -6.43
C ALA A 402 -7.36 2.13 -5.69
N HIS A 403 -7.43 0.98 -6.33
CA HIS A 403 -8.07 -0.22 -5.83
C HIS A 403 -7.10 -1.40 -5.88
N ILE A 404 -7.24 -2.30 -4.90
CA ILE A 404 -6.60 -3.62 -4.97
C ILE A 404 -7.01 -4.34 -6.25
N ASP A 405 -6.09 -5.12 -6.80
CA ASP A 405 -6.36 -5.94 -7.99
C ASP A 405 -7.54 -6.88 -7.74
N SER A 406 -7.59 -7.47 -6.56
CA SER A 406 -8.57 -8.45 -6.13
C SER A 406 -8.51 -8.61 -4.62
N HIS A 407 -9.60 -9.08 -4.04
CA HIS A 407 -9.69 -9.30 -2.60
C HIS A 407 -9.07 -10.65 -2.20
N GLN A 408 -7.74 -10.76 -2.31
CA GLN A 408 -6.99 -11.99 -2.03
C GLN A 408 -5.64 -11.72 -1.40
N ILE A 409 -5.36 -12.42 -0.29
CA ILE A 409 -4.05 -12.37 0.35
C ILE A 409 -3.01 -13.13 -0.49
N ARG A 410 -1.88 -12.46 -0.76
CA ARG A 410 -0.72 -13.01 -1.47
C ARG A 410 0.29 -13.61 -0.50
N ASN A 411 1.01 -14.64 -0.93
CA ASN A 411 2.12 -15.23 -0.17
C ASN A 411 3.24 -15.64 -1.15
N VAL A 412 3.83 -16.82 -1.01
CA VAL A 412 4.73 -17.43 -1.96
C VAL A 412 3.90 -18.21 -2.97
N ALA A 413 4.19 -18.00 -4.26
CA ALA A 413 3.52 -18.71 -5.34
C ALA A 413 3.77 -20.23 -5.19
N LYS A 414 2.71 -21.02 -5.22
CA LYS A 414 2.82 -22.49 -5.13
C LYS A 414 1.63 -23.20 -5.75
N THR A 415 1.89 -24.37 -6.32
CA THR A 415 0.86 -25.35 -6.65
C THR A 415 0.72 -26.32 -5.48
N LEU A 416 -0.51 -26.47 -4.99
CA LEU A 416 -0.88 -27.33 -3.87
C LEU A 416 -0.97 -28.80 -4.34
N PRO A 417 -0.92 -29.80 -3.41
CA PRO A 417 -0.96 -31.22 -3.78
C PRO A 417 -2.15 -31.65 -4.65
N GLY A 418 -3.28 -30.92 -4.60
CA GLY A 418 -4.46 -31.14 -5.43
C GLY A 418 -4.51 -30.32 -6.74
N GLY A 419 -3.44 -29.64 -7.14
CA GLY A 419 -3.38 -28.83 -8.36
C GLY A 419 -3.85 -27.37 -8.21
N ALA A 420 -4.51 -27.04 -7.10
CA ALA A 420 -4.88 -25.67 -6.78
C ALA A 420 -3.64 -24.76 -6.73
N PHE A 421 -3.73 -23.58 -7.34
CA PHE A 421 -2.65 -22.62 -7.37
C PHE A 421 -2.92 -21.50 -6.37
N VAL A 422 -1.86 -21.05 -5.69
CA VAL A 422 -1.90 -19.83 -4.87
C VAL A 422 -0.95 -18.84 -5.53
N ARG A 423 -1.47 -17.69 -5.98
CA ARG A 423 -0.65 -16.60 -6.52
C ARG A 423 0.22 -16.02 -5.41
N GLY A 424 1.49 -15.83 -5.74
CA GLY A 424 2.45 -15.19 -4.83
C GLY A 424 2.44 -13.67 -4.96
N ILE A 425 3.28 -13.03 -4.16
CA ILE A 425 3.57 -11.61 -4.32
C ILE A 425 4.30 -11.40 -5.66
N SER A 426 3.76 -10.53 -6.49
CA SER A 426 4.29 -10.14 -7.78
C SER A 426 5.55 -9.28 -7.62
N ASP A 427 6.48 -9.43 -8.54
CA ASP A 427 7.67 -8.57 -8.57
C ASP A 427 7.31 -7.11 -8.89
N TYR A 428 6.17 -6.85 -9.55
CA TYR A 428 5.63 -5.50 -9.71
C TYR A 428 5.34 -4.79 -8.38
N ALA A 429 4.85 -5.51 -7.37
CA ALA A 429 4.61 -4.94 -6.04
C ALA A 429 5.92 -4.42 -5.41
N CYS A 430 7.03 -5.09 -5.69
CA CYS A 430 8.36 -4.65 -5.26
C CYS A 430 8.90 -3.51 -6.13
N ALA A 431 8.58 -3.50 -7.43
CA ALA A 431 9.14 -2.57 -8.42
C ALA A 431 8.65 -1.15 -8.24
N GLY A 432 7.47 -0.94 -7.66
CA GLY A 432 7.02 0.39 -7.24
C GLY A 432 7.99 1.03 -6.25
N CYS A 433 8.31 0.32 -5.16
CA CYS A 433 9.10 0.89 -4.05
C CYS A 433 10.62 0.80 -4.24
N HIS A 434 11.12 -0.25 -4.92
CA HIS A 434 12.55 -0.58 -4.95
C HIS A 434 13.26 -0.20 -6.25
N GLN A 435 12.97 0.97 -6.80
CA GLN A 435 13.50 1.41 -8.10
C GLN A 435 14.96 1.86 -8.06
N GLY A 436 15.34 2.59 -7.01
CA GLY A 436 16.67 3.18 -6.86
C GLY A 436 17.63 2.33 -6.02
N SER A 437 17.18 1.19 -5.48
CA SER A 437 18.03 0.35 -4.65
C SER A 437 18.90 -0.55 -5.52
N ASN A 438 20.18 -0.68 -5.16
CA ASN A 438 21.04 -1.69 -5.74
C ASN A 438 20.61 -3.09 -5.26
N ARG A 439 20.54 -4.08 -6.18
CA ARG A 439 20.27 -5.52 -5.93
C ARG A 439 18.82 -5.88 -5.53
N THR A 440 17.85 -5.12 -6.01
CA THR A 440 16.43 -5.40 -5.87
C THR A 440 15.84 -5.80 -7.23
N VAL A 441 14.51 -5.72 -7.36
CA VAL A 441 13.74 -6.20 -8.51
C VAL A 441 14.18 -5.62 -9.86
N MET A 442 14.49 -4.32 -9.94
CA MET A 442 14.85 -3.69 -11.21
C MET A 442 16.11 -4.33 -11.82
N GLN A 443 17.11 -4.69 -11.01
CA GLN A 443 18.29 -5.40 -11.52
C GLN A 443 17.99 -6.83 -11.96
N TYR A 444 17.07 -7.53 -11.29
CA TYR A 444 16.61 -8.85 -11.76
C TYR A 444 15.86 -8.74 -13.09
N TRP A 445 15.23 -7.60 -13.36
CA TRP A 445 14.62 -7.27 -14.65
C TRP A 445 15.63 -6.83 -15.71
N GLY A 446 16.91 -6.66 -15.34
CA GLY A 446 17.93 -6.10 -16.23
C GLY A 446 17.76 -4.61 -16.50
N ILE A 447 17.04 -3.89 -15.61
CA ILE A 447 16.78 -2.46 -15.74
C ILE A 447 17.64 -1.70 -14.71
N ARG A 448 18.41 -0.74 -15.19
CA ARG A 448 19.14 0.22 -14.34
C ARG A 448 18.38 1.55 -14.32
N LEU A 449 18.30 2.17 -13.14
CA LEU A 449 17.81 3.53 -13.01
C LEU A 449 18.90 4.55 -13.38
N ASP A 450 18.57 5.47 -14.28
CA ASP A 450 19.33 6.69 -14.60
C ASP A 450 18.58 7.90 -14.03
N GLN A 451 18.60 8.01 -12.70
CA GLN A 451 17.72 8.90 -11.94
C GLN A 451 17.75 10.35 -12.46
N ASN A 452 18.93 10.87 -12.81
CA ASN A 452 19.14 12.23 -13.28
C ASN A 452 19.21 12.36 -14.80
N ARG A 453 19.02 11.25 -15.53
CA ARG A 453 19.23 11.16 -16.99
C ARG A 453 20.67 11.49 -17.38
N ASP A 454 21.64 11.12 -16.55
CA ASP A 454 23.05 11.44 -16.78
C ASP A 454 23.55 10.74 -18.05
N VAL A 455 23.15 9.49 -18.29
CA VAL A 455 23.48 8.75 -19.52
C VAL A 455 22.75 9.39 -20.71
N ALA A 456 21.44 9.60 -20.58
CA ALA A 456 20.63 10.15 -21.68
C ALA A 456 21.05 11.58 -22.07
N GLN A 457 21.64 12.35 -21.16
CA GLN A 457 22.16 13.70 -21.40
C GLN A 457 23.65 13.73 -21.77
N GLY A 458 24.36 12.61 -21.73
CA GLY A 458 25.79 12.56 -22.00
C GLY A 458 26.66 13.21 -20.90
N ASN A 459 26.24 13.08 -19.64
CA ASN A 459 26.93 13.58 -18.45
C ASN A 459 27.35 12.47 -17.46
N GLN A 460 27.32 11.20 -17.89
CA GLN A 460 27.64 10.05 -17.04
C GLN A 460 29.10 10.09 -16.54
N TYR A 461 29.27 9.74 -15.26
CA TYR A 461 30.57 9.54 -14.62
C TYR A 461 30.87 8.04 -14.43
N PRO A 462 32.13 7.57 -14.59
CA PRO A 462 33.33 8.33 -14.97
C PRO A 462 33.43 8.67 -16.47
N GLU A 463 32.67 7.99 -17.33
CA GLU A 463 32.63 8.22 -18.78
C GLU A 463 31.23 7.88 -19.32
N ASN A 464 30.84 8.54 -20.42
CA ASN A 464 29.60 8.19 -21.13
C ASN A 464 29.75 6.87 -21.88
N PRO A 465 28.70 6.03 -21.92
CA PRO A 465 28.70 4.86 -22.78
C PRO A 465 28.75 5.27 -24.25
N ASN A 466 29.27 4.39 -25.10
CA ASN A 466 29.19 4.58 -26.55
C ASN A 466 27.78 4.29 -27.05
N ASN A 467 27.09 3.33 -26.43
CA ASN A 467 25.72 2.96 -26.76
C ASN A 467 24.91 2.66 -25.49
N PHE A 468 23.64 3.08 -25.49
CA PHE A 468 22.68 2.69 -24.48
C PHE A 468 21.29 2.51 -25.11
N GLU A 469 20.42 1.80 -24.41
CA GLU A 469 19.01 1.63 -24.74
C GLU A 469 18.16 2.00 -23.52
N ASN A 470 17.20 2.91 -23.70
CA ASN A 470 16.25 3.29 -22.66
C ASN A 470 15.06 2.32 -22.61
N THR A 471 14.10 2.53 -21.71
CA THR A 471 12.95 1.61 -21.55
C THR A 471 11.69 2.04 -22.30
N ALA A 472 11.78 2.92 -23.31
CA ALA A 472 10.58 3.47 -23.97
C ALA A 472 9.69 2.42 -24.64
N ASN A 473 10.26 1.26 -24.98
CA ASN A 473 9.54 0.12 -25.56
C ASN A 473 9.37 -1.05 -24.58
N ASP A 474 9.68 -0.85 -23.29
CA ASP A 474 9.55 -1.89 -22.28
C ASP A 474 8.15 -1.88 -21.66
N THR A 475 7.32 -2.85 -22.06
CA THR A 475 5.94 -2.99 -21.61
C THR A 475 5.80 -3.35 -20.13
N ARG A 476 6.89 -3.69 -19.44
CA ARG A 476 6.88 -3.84 -17.97
C ARG A 476 6.73 -2.48 -17.29
N LEU A 477 7.30 -1.42 -17.84
CA LEU A 477 7.23 -0.08 -17.24
C LEU A 477 6.21 0.80 -17.94
N PHE A 478 6.07 0.67 -19.25
CA PHE A 478 5.24 1.51 -20.11
C PHE A 478 4.28 0.64 -20.92
N ASP A 479 3.09 0.41 -20.38
CA ASP A 479 2.06 -0.41 -21.01
C ASP A 479 1.21 0.44 -21.97
N PRO A 480 1.30 0.21 -23.31
CA PRO A 480 0.51 0.96 -24.28
C PRO A 480 -1.01 0.70 -24.16
N ALA A 481 -1.45 -0.40 -23.54
CA ALA A 481 -2.86 -0.69 -23.32
C ALA A 481 -3.47 0.20 -22.24
N VAL A 482 -2.66 0.59 -21.25
CA VAL A 482 -3.05 1.50 -20.17
C VAL A 482 -2.77 2.95 -20.56
N GLY A 483 -1.76 3.19 -21.40
CA GLY A 483 -1.41 4.52 -21.91
C GLY A 483 -0.64 5.37 -20.91
N ASN A 484 0.10 4.73 -19.99
CA ASN A 484 0.95 5.43 -19.05
C ASN A 484 2.21 6.00 -19.74
N ASN A 485 2.63 7.17 -19.28
CA ASN A 485 3.81 7.92 -19.71
C ASN A 485 4.92 7.86 -18.67
N THR A 486 4.58 7.48 -17.42
CA THR A 486 5.53 7.33 -16.33
C THR A 486 5.39 6.00 -15.60
N PHE A 487 6.46 5.56 -14.97
CA PHE A 487 6.46 4.49 -13.97
C PHE A 487 7.00 5.06 -12.66
N ASN A 488 6.18 5.08 -11.61
CA ASN A 488 6.43 5.80 -10.36
C ASN A 488 7.00 7.22 -10.58
N GLY A 489 6.36 7.99 -11.48
CA GLY A 489 6.68 9.38 -11.76
C GLY A 489 7.95 9.62 -12.58
N ARG A 490 8.58 8.56 -13.11
CA ARG A 490 9.74 8.63 -13.99
C ARG A 490 9.38 8.26 -15.41
N ASP A 491 9.92 8.99 -16.37
CA ASP A 491 9.76 8.66 -17.78
C ASP A 491 10.80 7.64 -18.26
N ALA A 492 10.63 7.21 -19.51
CA ALA A 492 11.45 6.17 -20.10
C ALA A 492 12.94 6.52 -20.23
N ASP A 493 13.31 7.81 -20.22
CA ASP A 493 14.72 8.24 -20.31
C ASP A 493 15.44 8.12 -18.95
N GLN A 494 14.71 7.83 -17.88
CA GLN A 494 15.28 7.61 -16.54
C GLN A 494 15.53 6.14 -16.23
N TYR A 495 15.34 5.25 -17.21
CA TYR A 495 15.64 3.83 -17.05
C TYR A 495 16.37 3.30 -18.29
N LEU A 496 17.32 2.40 -18.05
CA LEU A 496 18.20 1.82 -19.06
C LEU A 496 18.06 0.30 -19.08
N LEU A 497 17.93 -0.27 -20.27
CA LEU A 497 17.98 -1.72 -20.53
C LEU A 497 19.39 -2.20 -20.83
N VAL A 498 20.17 -1.36 -21.52
CA VAL A 498 21.53 -1.68 -21.99
C VAL A 498 22.41 -0.45 -21.87
N GLU A 499 23.66 -0.68 -21.46
CA GLU A 499 24.76 0.28 -21.39
C GLU A 499 26.07 -0.51 -21.57
N ASP A 500 27.01 -0.01 -22.38
CA ASP A 500 28.23 -0.72 -22.77
C ASP A 500 29.49 -0.42 -21.95
#